data_AF-A0A382WLI3-F1
#
_entry.id   AF-A0A382WLI3-F1
#
_cell.length_a   1.000
_cell.length_b   1.000
_cell.length_c   1.000
_cell.angle_alpha   90.00
_cell.angle_beta   90.00
_cell.angle_gamma   90.00
#
_symmetry.space_group_name_H-M   'P 1'
#
loop_
_entity.id
_entity.type
_entity.pdbx_description
1 polymer ?
#
loop_
_entity_poly.entity_id
_entity_poly.type
_entity_poly.pdbx_seq_one_letter_code
_entity_poly.pdbx_strand_id
1 'polypeptide(L)'
;MVQKQRSSDVNDISAALEGENEYTPALTRMEGTEDEANQVTESGATAVTRSELDMWEAARASDSTTSITNALQQEIQESELTEDTVRMYLREIGRVALLTAADEVVLARAVELAQRLESIEKEIQGDIEVGEPDPFTLITDILLKLAPTSDTASAIANYLGLETPVTLGAALANPDLRALLDGKREDEVTNYLSDALGVDPDEAHKRIVELSVLSRLLASDMVDILGIDPKLEKLPDKIGKSEFL
;
A
#
# COMPACT_ATOMS: atom_id res chain seq x y z
N MET A 1 52.21 -29.05 -46.08
CA MET A 1 50.87 -29.01 -46.70
C MET A 1 49.96 -28.26 -45.74
N VAL A 2 49.57 -27.03 -46.09
CA VAL A 2 48.73 -26.15 -45.28
C VAL A 2 47.56 -25.70 -46.16
N GLN A 3 46.35 -25.85 -45.64
CA GLN A 3 45.10 -25.23 -46.08
C GLN A 3 44.51 -24.53 -44.84
N LYS A 4 43.68 -23.48 -44.86
CA LYS A 4 43.29 -22.39 -45.77
C LYS A 4 42.12 -21.70 -45.02
N GLN A 5 42.08 -20.35 -44.97
CA GLN A 5 40.94 -19.41 -44.79
C GLN A 5 41.46 -18.16 -44.04
N ARG A 6 41.57 -16.91 -44.58
CA ARG A 6 40.63 -15.93 -45.20
C ARG A 6 39.37 -15.70 -44.36
N SER A 7 38.89 -14.49 -44.04
CA SER A 7 39.28 -13.07 -44.23
C SER A 7 38.18 -12.22 -43.56
N SER A 8 38.47 -11.04 -43.00
CA SER A 8 37.49 -9.94 -42.95
C SER A 8 38.19 -8.60 -42.69
N ASP A 9 37.85 -7.64 -43.54
CA ASP A 9 38.45 -6.32 -43.69
C ASP A 9 38.18 -5.39 -42.49
N VAL A 10 39.19 -4.58 -42.15
CA VAL A 10 39.17 -3.53 -41.13
C VAL A 10 38.66 -2.25 -41.77
N ASN A 11 37.61 -1.64 -41.20
CA ASN A 11 37.06 -0.39 -41.69
C ASN A 11 37.55 0.77 -40.80
N ASP A 12 38.44 1.60 -41.36
CA ASP A 12 39.01 2.80 -40.74
C ASP A 12 37.94 3.92 -40.62
N ILE A 13 37.75 4.47 -39.41
CA ILE A 13 36.67 5.42 -39.05
C ILE A 13 37.14 6.89 -39.13
N SER A 14 38.15 7.19 -39.94
CA SER A 14 38.85 8.50 -39.87
C SER A 14 38.28 9.58 -40.80
N ALA A 15 37.07 9.42 -41.36
CA ALA A 15 36.53 10.31 -42.40
C ALA A 15 35.17 10.95 -42.11
N ALA A 16 34.67 10.94 -40.88
CA ALA A 16 33.32 11.45 -40.56
C ALA A 16 33.28 12.72 -39.67
N LEU A 17 34.39 13.47 -39.57
CA LEU A 17 34.47 14.70 -38.80
C LEU A 17 34.73 15.91 -39.71
N GLU A 18 33.72 16.31 -40.48
CA GLU A 18 33.65 17.66 -41.07
C GLU A 18 32.18 17.98 -41.36
N GLY A 19 31.55 18.65 -40.39
CA GLY A 19 30.17 19.10 -40.46
C GLY A 19 29.88 19.93 -39.22
N GLU A 20 30.06 21.25 -39.33
CA GLU A 20 29.64 22.21 -38.31
C GLU A 20 28.13 22.08 -38.10
N ASN A 21 27.72 21.51 -36.96
CA ASN A 21 26.35 21.56 -36.49
C ASN A 21 26.33 22.38 -35.21
N GLU A 22 25.80 23.58 -35.34
CA GLU A 22 25.53 24.54 -34.28
C GLU A 22 24.65 23.88 -33.21
N TYR A 23 25.22 23.55 -32.06
CA TYR A 23 24.49 22.98 -30.93
C TYR A 23 23.64 24.08 -30.28
N THR A 24 22.35 24.10 -30.59
CA THR A 24 21.36 24.85 -29.83
C THR A 24 20.85 23.93 -28.70
N PRO A 25 21.09 24.25 -27.41
CA PRO A 25 20.50 23.47 -26.34
C PRO A 25 18.99 23.76 -26.31
N ALA A 26 18.19 22.81 -26.78
CA ALA A 26 16.76 22.77 -26.54
C ALA A 26 16.53 22.47 -25.06
N LEU A 27 16.70 23.48 -24.20
CA LEU A 27 16.09 23.50 -22.88
C LEU A 27 14.61 23.84 -23.09
N THR A 28 13.84 22.87 -23.55
CA THR A 28 12.40 22.88 -23.34
C THR A 28 12.21 22.73 -21.84
N ARG A 29 12.07 23.86 -21.14
CA ARG A 29 11.51 23.89 -19.79
C ARG A 29 10.12 23.28 -19.91
N MET A 30 9.97 22.02 -19.54
CA MET A 30 8.67 21.48 -19.18
C MET A 30 8.26 22.26 -17.93
N GLU A 31 7.44 23.31 -18.12
CA GLU A 31 6.57 23.77 -17.05
C GLU A 31 5.53 22.67 -16.85
N GLY A 32 5.92 21.64 -16.09
CA GLY A 32 4.95 20.75 -15.48
C GLY A 32 4.23 21.57 -14.43
N THR A 33 3.01 21.99 -14.72
CA THR A 33 2.07 22.35 -13.67
C THR A 33 1.87 21.10 -12.81
N GLU A 34 2.04 21.24 -11.50
CA GLU A 34 1.88 20.15 -10.51
C GLU A 34 0.50 19.43 -10.62
N ASP A 35 -0.46 20.05 -11.33
CA ASP A 35 -1.77 19.51 -11.69
C ASP A 35 -1.75 18.26 -12.59
N GLU A 36 -0.67 17.96 -13.33
CA GLU A 36 -0.64 16.75 -14.17
C GLU A 36 -0.30 15.48 -13.38
N ALA A 37 0.40 15.59 -12.24
CA ALA A 37 0.68 14.44 -11.39
C ALA A 37 -0.57 13.94 -10.62
N ASN A 38 -1.58 14.79 -10.49
CA ASN A 38 -2.79 14.51 -9.71
C ASN A 38 -3.97 13.96 -10.54
N GLN A 39 -3.83 13.85 -11.87
CA GLN A 39 -4.93 13.46 -12.76
C GLN A 39 -4.95 11.98 -13.17
N VAL A 40 -4.04 11.14 -12.66
CA VAL A 40 -3.84 9.78 -13.20
C VAL A 40 -4.57 8.66 -12.43
N THR A 41 -5.26 8.88 -11.31
CA THR A 41 -5.79 7.76 -10.51
C THR A 41 -7.31 7.57 -10.46
N GLU A 42 -8.13 8.44 -11.06
CA GLU A 42 -9.59 8.36 -10.82
C GLU A 42 -10.38 7.34 -11.67
N SER A 43 -9.77 6.65 -12.62
CA SER A 43 -10.52 5.78 -13.53
C SER A 43 -10.50 4.31 -13.11
N GLY A 44 -11.14 3.97 -11.99
CA GLY A 44 -11.45 2.56 -11.70
C GLY A 44 -11.99 2.23 -10.30
N ALA A 45 -11.62 2.99 -9.27
CA ALA A 45 -12.04 2.69 -7.90
C ALA A 45 -13.44 3.23 -7.61
N THR A 46 -14.39 2.34 -7.33
CA THR A 46 -15.68 2.75 -6.75
C THR A 46 -15.47 3.22 -5.31
N ALA A 47 -16.43 3.95 -4.73
CA ALA A 47 -16.36 4.34 -3.32
C ALA A 47 -16.18 3.15 -2.35
N VAL A 48 -16.53 1.93 -2.80
CA VAL A 48 -16.40 0.68 -2.03
C VAL A 48 -14.96 0.13 -2.06
N THR A 49 -14.19 0.42 -3.12
CA THR A 49 -12.85 -0.14 -3.33
C THR A 49 -11.71 0.85 -3.04
N ARG A 50 -12.03 2.10 -2.66
CA ARG A 50 -11.01 3.09 -2.28
C ARG A 50 -10.39 2.72 -0.94
N SER A 51 -9.06 2.79 -0.86
CA SER A 51 -8.34 2.56 0.39
C SER A 51 -8.66 3.66 1.41
N GLU A 52 -8.53 3.34 2.70
CA GLU A 52 -8.56 4.33 3.79
C GLU A 52 -7.53 5.44 3.54
N LEU A 53 -6.36 5.09 2.99
CA LEU A 53 -5.32 6.04 2.63
C LEU A 53 -5.75 6.98 1.50
N ASP A 54 -6.35 6.46 0.43
CA ASP A 54 -6.83 7.28 -0.70
C ASP A 54 -7.89 8.29 -0.25
N MET A 55 -8.80 7.85 0.63
CA MET A 55 -9.81 8.73 1.21
C MET A 55 -9.19 9.82 2.10
N TRP A 56 -8.17 9.46 2.88
CA TRP A 56 -7.42 10.39 3.70
C TRP A 56 -6.66 11.42 2.87
N GLU A 57 -5.96 10.99 1.80
CA GLU A 57 -5.26 11.88 0.87
C GLU A 57 -6.21 12.85 0.18
N ALA A 58 -7.37 12.36 -0.29
CA ALA A 58 -8.39 13.21 -0.91
C ALA A 58 -8.94 14.28 0.06
N ALA A 59 -9.20 13.89 1.31
CA ALA A 59 -9.64 14.82 2.35
C ALA A 59 -8.56 15.89 2.63
N ARG A 60 -7.30 15.45 2.81
CA ARG A 60 -6.15 16.34 3.04
C ARG A 60 -5.85 17.27 1.88
N ALA A 61 -5.98 16.81 0.63
CA ALA A 61 -5.77 17.65 -0.54
C ALA A 61 -6.77 18.82 -0.59
N SER A 62 -8.03 18.55 -0.20
CA SER A 62 -9.07 19.61 -0.15
C SER A 62 -8.78 20.68 0.93
N ASP A 63 -8.27 20.27 2.09
CA ASP A 63 -7.88 21.20 3.16
C ASP A 63 -6.57 21.94 2.83
N SER A 64 -5.61 21.22 2.25
CA SER A 64 -4.30 21.76 1.88
C SER A 64 -4.40 22.81 0.79
N THR A 65 -5.18 22.59 -0.26
CA THR A 65 -5.38 23.58 -1.34
C THR A 65 -5.95 24.91 -0.82
N THR A 66 -6.84 24.86 0.16
CA THR A 66 -7.37 26.06 0.84
C THR A 66 -6.29 26.77 1.67
N SER A 67 -5.39 26.03 2.31
CA SER A 67 -4.27 26.61 3.07
C SER A 67 -3.18 27.19 2.16
N ILE A 68 -2.88 26.51 1.04
CA ILE A 68 -1.86 26.89 0.06
C ILE A 68 -2.27 28.16 -0.67
N THR A 69 -3.54 28.28 -1.08
CA THR A 69 -4.06 29.49 -1.73
C THR A 69 -3.95 30.72 -0.82
N ASN A 70 -4.27 30.58 0.46
CA ASN A 70 -4.10 31.64 1.45
C ASN A 70 -2.62 31.98 1.69
N ALA A 71 -1.74 30.98 1.75
CA ALA A 71 -0.30 31.16 1.91
C ALA A 71 0.34 31.85 0.67
N LEU A 72 -0.05 31.47 -0.55
CA LEU A 72 0.39 32.12 -1.79
C LEU A 72 -0.02 33.59 -1.85
N GLN A 73 -1.21 33.91 -1.34
CA GLN A 73 -1.69 35.29 -1.32
C GLN A 73 -0.91 36.18 -0.34
N GLN A 74 -0.32 35.57 0.70
CA GLN A 74 0.64 36.19 1.60
C GLN A 74 2.06 36.23 0.99
N GLU A 75 2.42 35.21 0.19
CA GLU A 75 3.71 35.06 -0.52
C GLU A 75 4.00 36.16 -1.55
N ILE A 76 2.97 36.62 -2.29
CA ILE A 76 3.08 37.76 -3.23
C ILE A 76 3.51 39.04 -2.49
N GLN A 77 3.19 39.19 -1.19
CA GLN A 77 3.57 40.36 -0.40
C GLN A 77 4.99 40.25 0.20
N GLU A 78 5.55 39.05 0.34
CA GLU A 78 6.84 38.81 1.00
C GLU A 78 8.01 38.53 0.02
N SER A 79 7.72 38.28 -1.26
CA SER A 79 8.69 37.91 -2.31
C SER A 79 9.74 38.98 -2.69
N GLU A 80 9.69 40.20 -2.14
CA GLU A 80 10.63 41.27 -2.52
C GLU A 80 11.97 41.27 -1.75
N LEU A 81 12.17 40.44 -0.72
CA LEU A 81 13.42 40.44 0.05
C LEU A 81 14.04 39.03 0.22
N THR A 82 15.08 38.77 -0.58
CA THR A 82 16.20 37.80 -0.41
C THR A 82 15.90 36.30 -0.24
N GLU A 83 16.43 35.52 -1.20
CA GLU A 83 16.46 34.06 -1.25
C GLU A 83 17.67 33.48 -0.49
N ASP A 84 17.53 33.26 0.82
CA ASP A 84 18.45 32.40 1.58
C ASP A 84 17.92 30.95 1.58
N THR A 85 18.82 29.97 1.38
CA THR A 85 18.56 28.52 1.44
C THR A 85 17.80 28.08 2.68
N VAL A 86 18.07 28.71 3.85
CA VAL A 86 17.36 28.40 5.09
C VAL A 86 15.90 28.84 5.01
N ARG A 87 15.64 30.04 4.47
CA ARG A 87 14.28 30.55 4.27
C ARG A 87 13.54 29.72 3.22
N MET A 88 14.23 29.28 2.17
CA MET A 88 13.68 28.35 1.18
C MET A 88 13.24 27.04 1.82
N TYR A 89 14.08 26.43 2.68
CA TYR A 89 13.74 25.19 3.39
C TYR A 89 12.57 25.38 4.37
N LEU A 90 12.61 26.44 5.20
CA LEU A 90 11.53 26.73 6.15
C LEU A 90 10.19 26.98 5.45
N ARG A 91 10.23 27.64 4.29
CA ARG A 91 9.06 27.83 3.43
C ARG A 91 8.55 26.49 2.92
N GLU A 92 9.44 25.63 2.43
CA GLU A 92 9.07 24.31 1.89
C GLU A 92 8.39 23.43 2.95
N ILE A 93 8.98 23.29 4.13
CA ILE A 93 8.39 22.48 5.20
C ILE A 93 7.13 23.13 5.79
N GLY A 94 7.01 24.45 5.71
CA GLY A 94 5.86 25.21 6.19
C GLY A 94 4.60 25.04 5.32
N ARG A 95 4.73 24.50 4.10
CA ARG A 95 3.58 24.18 3.22
C ARG A 95 2.83 22.93 3.67
N VAL A 96 3.47 22.04 4.43
CA VAL A 96 2.87 20.77 4.86
C VAL A 96 2.13 20.98 6.18
N ALA A 97 0.81 20.75 6.16
CA ALA A 97 0.00 20.82 7.37
C ALA A 97 0.38 19.71 8.37
N LEU A 98 0.51 20.07 9.65
CA LEU A 98 0.81 19.14 10.74
C LEU A 98 -0.19 17.99 10.80
N LEU A 99 0.29 16.82 11.22
CA LEU A 99 -0.56 15.65 11.45
C LEU A 99 -1.37 15.82 12.74
N THR A 100 -2.64 15.44 12.68
CA THR A 100 -3.44 15.18 13.88
C THR A 100 -3.17 13.77 14.39
N ALA A 101 -3.54 13.48 15.64
CA ALA A 101 -3.44 12.12 16.19
C ALA A 101 -4.22 11.09 15.37
N ALA A 102 -5.31 11.49 14.69
CA ALA A 102 -6.05 10.60 13.80
C ALA A 102 -5.27 10.34 12.50
N ASP A 103 -4.62 11.36 11.94
CA ASP A 103 -3.81 11.22 10.73
C ASP A 103 -2.61 10.28 10.97
N GLU A 104 -1.96 10.39 12.13
CA GLU A 104 -0.86 9.51 12.52
C GLU A 104 -1.28 8.03 12.54
N VAL A 105 -2.50 7.74 13.00
CA VAL A 105 -3.03 6.37 13.03
C VAL A 105 -3.28 5.84 11.61
N VAL A 106 -3.86 6.65 10.72
CA VAL A 106 -4.09 6.23 9.32
C VAL A 106 -2.76 5.94 8.61
N LEU A 107 -1.77 6.83 8.77
CA LEU A 107 -0.45 6.66 8.18
C LEU A 107 0.29 5.45 8.76
N ALA A 108 0.24 5.25 10.08
CA ALA A 108 0.87 4.10 10.73
C ALA A 108 0.30 2.77 10.18
N ARG A 109 -1.03 2.68 10.02
CA ARG A 109 -1.67 1.50 9.41
C ARG A 109 -1.27 1.31 7.96
N ALA A 110 -1.23 2.38 7.17
CA ALA A 110 -0.80 2.29 5.77
C ALA A 110 0.64 1.76 5.63
N VAL A 111 1.55 2.23 6.50
CA VAL A 111 2.92 1.72 6.56
C VAL A 111 2.95 0.24 6.97
N GLU A 112 2.17 -0.15 7.98
CA GLU A 112 2.08 -1.55 8.44
C GLU A 112 1.57 -2.48 7.33
N LEU A 113 0.54 -2.07 6.59
CA LEU A 113 0.05 -2.82 5.43
C LEU A 113 1.10 -2.97 4.34
N ALA A 114 1.77 -1.88 3.97
CA ALA A 114 2.82 -1.90 2.95
C ALA A 114 3.97 -2.83 3.35
N GLN A 115 4.41 -2.79 4.61
CA GLN A 115 5.45 -3.67 5.13
C GLN A 115 5.03 -5.15 5.11
N ARG A 116 3.78 -5.45 5.47
CA ARG A 116 3.29 -6.83 5.42
C ARG A 116 3.17 -7.32 3.98
N LEU A 117 2.68 -6.50 3.07
CA LEU A 117 2.58 -6.81 1.65
C LEU A 117 3.96 -7.11 1.05
N GLU A 118 4.93 -6.23 1.28
CA GLU A 118 6.32 -6.41 0.83
C GLU A 118 6.93 -7.70 1.40
N SER A 119 6.61 -8.03 2.66
CA SER A 119 7.06 -9.29 3.27
C SER A 119 6.46 -10.51 2.58
N ILE A 120 5.16 -10.48 2.27
CA ILE A 120 4.46 -11.55 1.56
C ILE A 120 5.03 -11.71 0.14
N GLU A 121 5.25 -10.62 -0.58
CA GLU A 121 5.85 -10.65 -1.91
C GLU A 121 7.24 -11.30 -1.89
N LYS A 122 8.09 -10.94 -0.92
CA LYS A 122 9.40 -11.57 -0.72
C LYS A 122 9.30 -13.05 -0.36
N GLU A 123 8.33 -13.42 0.47
CA GLU A 123 8.09 -14.83 0.84
C GLU A 123 7.69 -15.67 -0.38
N ILE A 124 6.85 -15.13 -1.28
CA ILE A 124 6.43 -15.80 -2.53
C ILE A 124 7.63 -15.93 -3.49
N GLN A 125 8.39 -14.85 -3.63
CA GLN A 125 9.48 -14.76 -4.59
C GLN A 125 10.70 -15.59 -4.17
N GLY A 126 10.91 -15.78 -2.86
CA GLY A 126 12.04 -16.53 -2.30
C GLY A 126 13.38 -15.91 -2.70
N ASP A 127 14.29 -16.73 -3.23
CA ASP A 127 15.64 -16.30 -3.63
C ASP A 127 15.72 -15.68 -5.04
N ILE A 128 14.60 -15.56 -5.75
CA ILE A 128 14.58 -15.11 -7.15
C ILE A 128 14.42 -13.58 -7.19
N GLU A 129 15.46 -12.81 -7.48
CA GLU A 129 15.35 -11.34 -7.48
C GLU A 129 14.53 -10.73 -8.66
N VAL A 130 13.99 -11.53 -9.57
CA VAL A 130 13.41 -11.02 -10.83
C VAL A 130 11.90 -11.20 -10.92
N GLY A 131 11.19 -10.07 -10.90
CA GLY A 131 9.76 -9.95 -11.19
C GLY A 131 8.89 -9.80 -9.94
N GLU A 132 7.84 -8.99 -10.05
CA GLU A 132 6.77 -8.93 -9.04
C GLU A 132 5.91 -10.20 -9.12
N PRO A 133 5.45 -10.75 -7.97
CA PRO A 133 4.50 -11.85 -7.98
C PRO A 133 3.25 -11.50 -8.76
N ASP A 134 2.71 -12.47 -9.49
CA ASP A 134 1.42 -12.31 -10.17
C ASP A 134 0.32 -11.94 -9.15
N PRO A 135 -0.53 -10.92 -9.42
CA PRO A 135 -1.54 -10.46 -8.45
C PRO A 135 -2.48 -11.55 -7.95
N PHE A 136 -2.83 -12.53 -8.79
CA PHE A 136 -3.67 -13.66 -8.38
C PHE A 136 -2.94 -14.55 -7.37
N THR A 137 -1.65 -14.81 -7.61
CA THR A 137 -0.80 -15.55 -6.66
C THR A 137 -0.70 -14.81 -5.32
N LEU A 138 -0.55 -13.49 -5.35
CA LEU A 138 -0.48 -12.64 -4.16
C LEU A 138 -1.78 -12.69 -3.34
N ILE A 139 -2.94 -12.48 -3.99
CA ILE A 139 -4.25 -12.54 -3.31
C ILE A 139 -4.51 -13.94 -2.74
N THR A 140 -4.19 -14.99 -3.50
CA THR A 140 -4.31 -16.39 -3.07
C THR A 140 -3.47 -16.63 -1.81
N ASP A 141 -2.23 -16.16 -1.80
CA ASP A 141 -1.33 -16.33 -0.66
C ASP A 141 -1.80 -15.54 0.57
N ILE A 142 -2.30 -14.31 0.40
CA ILE A 142 -2.92 -13.54 1.50
C ILE A 142 -4.12 -14.29 2.09
N LEU A 143 -5.01 -14.83 1.24
CA LEU A 143 -6.16 -15.62 1.70
C LEU A 143 -5.74 -16.91 2.43
N LEU A 144 -4.66 -17.57 1.97
CA LEU A 144 -4.11 -18.75 2.64
C LEU A 144 -3.48 -18.40 3.99
N LYS A 145 -2.80 -17.25 4.11
CA LYS A 145 -2.27 -16.73 5.37
C LYS A 145 -3.35 -16.26 6.33
N LEU A 146 -4.51 -15.84 5.82
CA LEU A 146 -5.65 -15.48 6.65
C LEU A 146 -6.24 -16.71 7.35
N ALA A 147 -6.23 -17.90 6.73
CA ALA A 147 -6.88 -19.09 7.28
C ALA A 147 -6.38 -19.51 8.69
N PRO A 148 -5.05 -19.53 8.98
CA PRO A 148 -4.52 -19.77 10.33
C PRO A 148 -4.97 -18.78 11.41
N THR A 149 -5.47 -17.61 11.04
CA THR A 149 -5.96 -16.59 12.00
C THR A 149 -7.40 -16.83 12.45
N SER A 150 -8.04 -17.90 11.96
CA SER A 150 -9.43 -18.27 12.24
C SER A 150 -9.76 -18.46 13.73
N ASP A 151 -8.83 -19.02 14.51
CA ASP A 151 -9.00 -19.16 15.96
C ASP A 151 -9.03 -17.80 16.65
N THR A 152 -8.14 -16.89 16.27
CA THR A 152 -8.11 -15.50 16.77
C THR A 152 -9.41 -14.78 16.41
N ALA A 153 -9.86 -14.89 15.16
CA ALA A 153 -11.11 -14.29 14.71
C ALA A 153 -12.31 -14.84 15.50
N SER A 154 -12.33 -16.14 15.76
CA SER A 154 -13.39 -16.80 16.53
C SER A 154 -13.34 -16.41 18.02
N ALA A 155 -12.15 -16.27 18.62
CA ALA A 155 -12.01 -15.79 19.98
C ALA A 155 -12.54 -14.35 20.13
N ILE A 156 -12.22 -13.47 19.18
CA ILE A 156 -12.75 -12.09 19.12
C ILE A 156 -14.27 -12.09 18.93
N ALA A 157 -14.79 -12.87 18.00
CA ALA A 157 -16.23 -12.99 17.76
C ALA A 157 -16.96 -13.49 19.02
N ASN A 158 -16.40 -14.48 19.73
CA ASN A 158 -16.96 -14.95 20.99
C ASN A 158 -16.95 -13.87 22.08
N TYR A 159 -15.89 -13.05 22.17
CA TYR A 159 -15.83 -11.90 23.08
C TYR A 159 -16.97 -10.91 22.80
N LEU A 160 -17.28 -10.68 21.53
CA LEU A 160 -18.36 -9.80 21.07
C LEU A 160 -19.76 -10.46 21.11
N GLY A 161 -19.86 -11.76 21.43
CA GLY A 161 -21.12 -12.52 21.37
C GLY A 161 -21.64 -12.78 19.95
N LEU A 162 -20.76 -12.75 18.96
CA LEU A 162 -21.05 -13.04 17.54
C LEU A 162 -21.01 -14.55 17.25
N GLU A 163 -21.53 -14.93 16.09
CA GLU A 163 -21.53 -16.32 15.63
C GLU A 163 -20.11 -16.80 15.28
N THR A 164 -19.77 -18.00 15.74
CA THR A 164 -18.50 -18.67 15.43
C THR A 164 -18.74 -20.07 14.86
N PRO A 165 -17.83 -20.59 13.99
CA PRO A 165 -16.64 -19.96 13.43
C PRO A 165 -16.93 -18.83 12.44
N VAL A 166 -16.04 -17.83 12.40
CA VAL A 166 -16.16 -16.61 11.59
C VAL A 166 -16.01 -16.91 10.10
N THR A 167 -16.85 -16.27 9.28
CA THR A 167 -16.78 -16.33 7.80
C THR A 167 -15.84 -15.29 7.23
N LEU A 168 -15.41 -15.46 5.97
CA LEU A 168 -14.56 -14.50 5.27
C LEU A 168 -15.21 -13.10 5.27
N GLY A 169 -16.49 -13.01 4.90
CA GLY A 169 -17.21 -11.74 4.87
C GLY A 169 -17.28 -11.07 6.23
N ALA A 170 -17.52 -11.84 7.30
CA ALA A 170 -17.52 -11.31 8.66
C ALA A 170 -16.12 -10.80 9.08
N ALA A 171 -15.05 -11.52 8.72
CA ALA A 171 -13.67 -11.10 9.02
C ALA A 171 -13.29 -9.79 8.32
N LEU A 172 -13.76 -9.59 7.09
CA LEU A 172 -13.40 -8.44 6.28
C LEU A 172 -14.27 -7.20 6.57
N ALA A 173 -15.56 -7.38 6.83
CA ALA A 173 -16.54 -6.29 6.79
C ALA A 173 -17.42 -6.12 8.03
N ASN A 174 -17.42 -7.04 9.01
CA ASN A 174 -18.27 -6.89 10.19
C ASN A 174 -17.84 -5.67 11.04
N PRO A 175 -18.68 -4.64 11.23
CA PRO A 175 -18.27 -3.39 11.86
C PRO A 175 -17.76 -3.56 13.30
N ASP A 176 -18.38 -4.43 14.08
CA ASP A 176 -18.01 -4.66 15.48
C ASP A 176 -16.65 -5.36 15.58
N LEU A 177 -16.43 -6.36 14.72
CA LEU A 177 -15.15 -7.05 14.61
C LEU A 177 -14.03 -6.09 14.16
N ARG A 178 -14.29 -5.27 13.14
CA ARG A 178 -13.32 -4.26 12.65
C ARG A 178 -13.00 -3.21 13.71
N ALA A 179 -14.00 -2.74 14.45
CA ALA A 179 -13.79 -1.77 15.52
C ALA A 179 -12.85 -2.30 16.61
N LEU A 180 -12.97 -3.58 16.98
CA LEU A 180 -12.11 -4.20 17.99
C LEU A 180 -10.69 -4.47 17.45
N LEU A 181 -10.57 -4.97 16.22
CA LEU A 181 -9.30 -5.30 15.58
C LEU A 181 -8.45 -4.05 15.32
N ASP A 182 -9.09 -3.00 14.83
CA ASP A 182 -8.42 -1.83 14.24
C ASP A 182 -8.39 -0.64 15.20
N GLY A 183 -9.18 -0.71 16.27
CA GLY A 183 -9.22 0.28 17.33
C GLY A 183 -8.00 0.24 18.24
N LYS A 184 -8.06 1.06 19.28
CA LYS A 184 -7.06 1.02 20.34
C LYS A 184 -7.21 -0.30 21.09
N ARG A 185 -6.16 -1.13 21.08
CA ARG A 185 -6.16 -2.42 21.78
C ARG A 185 -6.16 -2.17 23.28
N GLU A 186 -7.24 -2.60 23.93
CA GLU A 186 -7.39 -2.55 25.37
C GLU A 186 -6.78 -3.81 26.02
N ASP A 187 -6.18 -3.64 27.20
CA ASP A 187 -5.54 -4.73 27.93
C ASP A 187 -6.53 -5.85 28.27
N GLU A 188 -7.81 -5.51 28.48
CA GLU A 188 -8.90 -6.47 28.75
C GLU A 188 -9.07 -7.48 27.61
N VAL A 189 -9.16 -6.99 26.37
CA VAL A 189 -9.31 -7.81 25.17
C VAL A 189 -8.09 -8.73 25.02
N THR A 190 -6.89 -8.19 25.18
CA THR A 190 -5.64 -8.95 25.05
C THR A 190 -5.55 -10.07 26.09
N ASN A 191 -5.91 -9.80 27.34
CA ASN A 191 -5.93 -10.81 28.40
C ASN A 191 -6.98 -11.89 28.15
N TYR A 192 -8.18 -11.51 27.71
CA TYR A 192 -9.21 -12.48 27.33
C TYR A 192 -8.73 -13.40 26.20
N LEU A 193 -8.10 -12.83 25.17
CA LEU A 193 -7.58 -13.60 24.03
C LEU A 193 -6.40 -14.50 24.42
N SER A 194 -5.53 -14.03 25.33
CA SER A 194 -4.46 -14.84 25.92
C SER A 194 -5.02 -16.10 26.59
N ASP A 195 -6.03 -15.93 27.44
CA ASP A 195 -6.71 -17.04 28.12
C ASP A 195 -7.43 -17.98 27.14
N ALA A 196 -8.16 -17.41 26.17
CA ALA A 196 -8.95 -18.18 25.21
C ALA A 196 -8.08 -18.99 24.23
N LEU A 197 -6.95 -18.44 23.80
CA LEU A 197 -6.02 -19.09 22.86
C LEU A 197 -4.93 -19.91 23.55
N GLY A 198 -4.78 -19.77 24.88
CA GLY A 198 -3.75 -20.47 25.66
C GLY A 198 -2.32 -20.02 25.33
N VAL A 199 -2.14 -18.74 24.95
CA VAL A 199 -0.85 -18.11 24.64
C VAL A 199 -0.58 -16.97 25.60
N ASP A 200 0.64 -16.46 25.67
CA ASP A 200 0.94 -15.28 26.49
C ASP A 200 0.30 -14.00 25.91
N PRO A 201 0.12 -12.94 26.72
CA PRO A 201 -0.50 -11.70 26.26
C PRO A 201 0.20 -11.02 25.07
N ASP A 202 1.53 -11.10 24.99
CA ASP A 202 2.27 -10.48 23.89
C ASP A 202 2.04 -11.24 22.58
N GLU A 203 1.98 -12.57 22.65
CA GLU A 203 1.63 -13.41 21.50
C GLU A 203 0.17 -13.25 21.07
N ALA A 204 -0.77 -13.14 22.02
CA ALA A 204 -2.16 -12.81 21.72
C ALA A 204 -2.26 -11.47 20.98
N HIS A 205 -1.52 -10.46 21.45
CA HIS A 205 -1.45 -9.15 20.79
C HIS A 205 -0.97 -9.25 19.35
N LYS A 206 0.12 -9.99 19.09
CA LYS A 206 0.63 -10.20 17.73
C LYS A 206 -0.38 -10.87 16.82
N ARG A 207 -1.13 -11.85 17.32
CA ARG A 207 -2.17 -12.55 16.55
C ARG A 207 -3.33 -11.64 16.16
N ILE A 208 -3.71 -10.72 17.04
CA ILE A 208 -4.74 -9.70 16.75
C ILE A 208 -4.24 -8.79 15.63
N VAL A 209 -2.99 -8.33 15.73
CA VAL A 209 -2.36 -7.49 14.70
C VAL A 209 -2.29 -8.23 13.36
N GLU A 210 -1.81 -9.47 13.34
CA GLU A 210 -1.72 -10.27 12.12
C GLU A 210 -3.08 -10.44 11.43
N LEU A 211 -4.14 -10.74 12.20
CA LEU A 211 -5.51 -10.81 11.69
C LEU A 211 -5.98 -9.45 11.12
N SER A 212 -5.75 -8.35 11.85
CA SER A 212 -6.14 -7.00 11.43
C SER A 212 -5.45 -6.59 10.12
N VAL A 213 -4.16 -6.87 9.98
CA VAL A 213 -3.37 -6.52 8.80
C VAL A 213 -3.78 -7.39 7.61
N LEU A 214 -3.79 -8.72 7.74
CA LEU A 214 -4.15 -9.62 6.65
C LEU A 214 -5.58 -9.39 6.13
N SER A 215 -6.54 -9.16 7.04
CA SER A 215 -7.93 -8.88 6.65
C SER A 215 -8.13 -7.50 6.03
N ARG A 216 -7.17 -6.56 6.18
CA ARG A 216 -7.24 -5.23 5.55
C ARG A 216 -6.51 -5.18 4.20
N LEU A 217 -5.60 -6.13 3.93
CA LEU A 217 -5.01 -6.30 2.60
C LEU A 217 -6.02 -6.78 1.54
N LEU A 218 -7.15 -7.32 1.98
CA LEU A 218 -8.23 -7.78 1.12
C LEU A 218 -9.38 -6.76 1.09
N ALA A 219 -9.99 -6.61 -0.09
CA ALA A 219 -11.15 -5.72 -0.25
C ALA A 219 -12.37 -6.24 0.54
N SER A 220 -13.18 -5.32 1.08
CA SER A 220 -14.34 -5.70 1.90
C SER A 220 -15.44 -6.45 1.14
N ASP A 221 -15.49 -6.28 -0.18
CA ASP A 221 -16.40 -6.93 -1.13
C ASP A 221 -15.81 -8.21 -1.74
N MET A 222 -14.71 -8.74 -1.21
CA MET A 222 -14.07 -9.96 -1.73
C MET A 222 -15.03 -11.16 -1.80
N VAL A 223 -15.98 -11.26 -0.86
CA VAL A 223 -17.02 -12.31 -0.91
C VAL A 223 -17.91 -12.19 -2.13
N ASP A 224 -18.25 -10.97 -2.54
CA ASP A 224 -19.07 -10.72 -3.73
C ASP A 224 -18.27 -11.03 -5.01
N ILE A 225 -16.97 -10.68 -5.02
CA ILE A 225 -16.05 -10.98 -6.12
C ILE A 225 -15.87 -12.49 -6.30
N LEU A 226 -15.66 -13.22 -5.21
CA LEU A 226 -15.44 -14.67 -5.23
C LEU A 226 -16.75 -15.47 -5.35
N GLY A 227 -17.90 -14.86 -5.05
CA GLY A 227 -19.20 -15.54 -5.02
C GLY A 227 -19.33 -16.60 -3.92
N ILE A 228 -18.41 -16.63 -2.95
CA ILE A 228 -18.40 -17.59 -1.84
C ILE A 228 -18.06 -16.90 -0.52
N ASP A 229 -18.71 -17.34 0.56
CA ASP A 229 -18.41 -16.91 1.94
C ASP A 229 -18.02 -18.11 2.83
N PRO A 230 -16.82 -18.69 2.65
CA PRO A 230 -16.38 -19.80 3.48
C PRO A 230 -16.01 -19.34 4.89
N LYS A 231 -16.11 -20.26 5.85
CA LYS A 231 -15.46 -20.11 7.16
C LYS A 231 -13.95 -19.98 6.96
N LEU A 232 -13.28 -19.13 7.75
CA LEU A 232 -11.85 -18.87 7.61
C LEU A 232 -11.02 -20.18 7.65
N GLU A 233 -11.37 -21.10 8.55
CA GLU A 233 -10.74 -22.42 8.68
C GLU A 233 -10.80 -23.27 7.38
N LYS A 234 -11.78 -23.01 6.50
CA LYS A 234 -12.04 -23.76 5.25
C LYS A 234 -11.58 -23.03 3.99
N LEU A 235 -10.92 -21.88 4.13
CA LEU A 235 -10.37 -21.15 2.99
C LEU A 235 -9.42 -22.00 2.13
N PRO A 236 -8.46 -22.76 2.69
CA PRO A 236 -7.53 -23.56 1.88
C PRO A 236 -8.23 -24.60 1.00
N ASP A 237 -9.30 -25.21 1.52
CA ASP A 237 -10.10 -26.22 0.81
C ASP A 237 -10.90 -25.64 -0.37
N LYS A 238 -11.13 -24.33 -0.37
CA LYS A 238 -11.92 -23.62 -1.38
C LYS A 238 -11.04 -23.01 -2.46
N ILE A 239 -9.91 -22.44 -2.06
CA ILE A 239 -8.94 -21.81 -2.97
C ILE A 239 -8.31 -22.86 -3.91
N GLY A 240 -8.08 -24.08 -3.43
CA GLY A 240 -7.51 -25.17 -4.25
C GLY A 240 -8.47 -25.82 -5.26
N LYS A 241 -9.74 -25.40 -5.34
CA LYS A 241 -10.74 -25.97 -6.27
C LYS A 241 -10.85 -25.09 -7.50
N SER A 242 -11.06 -25.72 -8.66
CA SER A 242 -11.27 -25.07 -9.96
C SER A 242 -12.39 -24.03 -10.01
N GLU A 243 -13.28 -23.94 -9.01
CA GLU A 243 -14.25 -22.83 -8.91
C GLU A 243 -13.59 -21.48 -8.54
N PHE A 244 -12.33 -21.51 -8.09
CA PHE A 244 -11.50 -20.36 -7.77
C PHE A 244 -10.57 -19.93 -8.94
N LEU A 245 -10.48 -20.75 -10.00
CA LEU A 245 -9.66 -20.57 -11.23
C LEU A 245 -10.55 -20.22 -12.42
#